data_AF-A0A1N7FM28-F1
#
_entry.id   AF-A0A1N7FM28-F1
#
_cell.length_a   1.000
_cell.length_b   1.000
_cell.length_c   1.000
_cell.angle_alpha   90.00
_cell.angle_beta   90.00
_cell.angle_gamma   90.00
#
_symmetry.space_group_name_H-M   'P 1'
#
loop_
_entity.id
_entity.type
_entity.pdbx_description
1 polymer ?
#
loop_
_entity_poly.entity_id
_entity_poly.type
_entity_poly.pdbx_seq_one_letter_code
_entity_poly.pdbx_strand_id
1 'polypeptide(L)'
;MLPISSMIEQHAEEACFLILLHDHAVRAPHYDLDDLSKLDERIDAHLDGLRIAGSTGLEILLAQLGPHAVGETFASVLLAFEAADAKMLSRLSDHLRSASETERGYLMALGWLDWERISPWIERMFASPEPLFHRLGLAACGMHRHDPGPTLLAELSHADPSVLARAARTAGELRRRDLLPAIRTHRQHEDAATRFWANWATAQMGDAQALEPLRQFAGQPGQFQYRALCVLLAWQEREPSIAWIRQLVQDPRDRRIGIQALGLLGDPVCVPWLIQQMSDLPYARVAGEAFSLITGADLALLDLELQDLPDFDAGPNDDPQDTNVAMDPDENLPWPDPQLITAWWQAHGGDFQAGVGYVLGQMQSEASFRQALAHGQQRQRIAAACGVARFRPNEVLFPTSAPAWRQQQLLGRTGVFGR
;
A
#
# COMPACT_ATOMS: atom_id res chain seq x y z
N MET A 1 42.44 -9.58 -2.06
CA MET A 1 41.56 -8.55 -2.65
C MET A 1 40.21 -9.14 -3.11
N LEU A 2 40.16 -10.36 -3.64
CA LEU A 2 38.92 -11.09 -3.98
C LEU A 2 37.82 -11.17 -2.88
N PRO A 3 38.12 -11.42 -1.59
CA PRO A 3 37.06 -11.60 -0.58
C PRO A 3 36.31 -10.31 -0.22
N ILE A 4 36.92 -9.14 -0.44
CA ILE A 4 36.27 -7.85 -0.15
C ILE A 4 35.28 -7.50 -1.27
N SER A 5 35.63 -7.77 -2.54
CA SER A 5 34.71 -7.57 -3.68
C SER A 5 33.46 -8.44 -3.54
N SER A 6 33.63 -9.73 -3.23
CA SER A 6 32.51 -10.66 -3.07
C SER A 6 31.59 -10.28 -1.91
N MET A 7 32.13 -9.68 -0.83
CA MET A 7 31.30 -9.17 0.27
C MET A 7 30.47 -7.95 -0.13
N ILE A 8 31.04 -7.03 -0.92
CA ILE A 8 30.31 -5.84 -1.39
C ILE A 8 29.21 -6.26 -2.39
N GLU A 9 29.51 -7.20 -3.28
CA GLU A 9 28.52 -7.81 -4.19
C GLU A 9 27.36 -8.45 -3.41
N GLN A 10 27.65 -9.19 -2.33
CA GLN A 10 26.62 -9.75 -1.47
C GLN A 10 25.76 -8.66 -0.79
N HIS A 11 26.36 -7.57 -0.31
CA HIS A 11 25.58 -6.46 0.24
C HIS A 11 24.69 -5.80 -0.82
N ALA A 12 25.16 -5.67 -2.07
CA ALA A 12 24.36 -5.17 -3.18
C ALA A 12 23.17 -6.08 -3.48
N GLU A 13 23.41 -7.38 -3.68
CA GLU A 13 22.38 -8.37 -3.99
C GLU A 13 21.30 -8.42 -2.91
N GLU A 14 21.69 -8.48 -1.63
CA GLU A 14 20.75 -8.54 -0.52
C GLU A 14 19.96 -7.23 -0.36
N ALA A 15 20.59 -6.06 -0.49
CA ALA A 15 19.86 -4.78 -0.45
C ALA A 15 18.82 -4.68 -1.57
N CYS A 16 19.19 -5.10 -2.79
CA CYS A 16 18.32 -5.12 -3.96
C CYS A 16 17.14 -6.10 -3.79
N PHE A 17 17.39 -7.29 -3.25
CA PHE A 17 16.35 -8.28 -2.99
C PHE A 17 15.40 -7.83 -1.87
N LEU A 18 15.94 -7.37 -0.75
CA LEU A 18 15.14 -7.03 0.43
C LEU A 18 14.23 -5.83 0.19
N ILE A 19 14.62 -4.84 -0.63
CA ILE A 19 13.71 -3.74 -0.95
C ILE A 19 12.52 -4.19 -1.80
N LEU A 20 12.70 -5.17 -2.70
CA LEU A 20 11.60 -5.76 -3.45
C LEU A 20 10.65 -6.53 -2.53
N LEU A 21 11.20 -7.26 -1.57
CA LEU A 21 10.41 -7.91 -0.51
C LEU A 21 9.65 -6.86 0.32
N HIS A 22 10.27 -5.75 0.69
CA HIS A 22 9.61 -4.68 1.44
C HIS A 22 8.45 -4.05 0.67
N ASP A 23 8.63 -3.75 -0.62
CA ASP A 23 7.56 -3.16 -1.42
C ASP A 23 6.38 -4.12 -1.72
N HIS A 24 6.61 -5.44 -1.62
CA HIS A 24 5.54 -6.42 -1.47
C HIS A 24 4.91 -6.37 -0.06
N ALA A 25 5.74 -6.41 0.98
CA ALA A 25 5.33 -6.48 2.39
C ALA A 25 4.38 -5.34 2.80
N VAL A 26 4.61 -4.11 2.32
CA VAL A 26 3.74 -2.96 2.62
C VAL A 26 2.31 -3.05 2.07
N ARG A 27 1.97 -4.13 1.33
CA ARG A 27 0.62 -4.43 0.81
C ARG A 27 0.16 -5.85 1.11
N ALA A 28 1.04 -6.67 1.67
CA ALA A 28 0.78 -8.07 1.98
C ALA A 28 -0.18 -8.18 3.19
N PRO A 29 -0.95 -9.27 3.27
CA PRO A 29 -1.93 -9.43 4.33
C PRO A 29 -1.30 -9.61 5.72
N HIS A 30 -0.17 -10.32 5.81
CA HIS A 30 0.35 -10.92 7.04
C HIS A 30 1.47 -10.14 7.74
N TYR A 31 2.02 -9.09 7.12
CA TYR A 31 3.06 -8.27 7.75
C TYR A 31 2.43 -7.28 8.72
N ASP A 32 2.90 -7.21 9.95
CA ASP A 32 2.59 -6.11 10.87
C ASP A 32 3.66 -4.99 10.81
N LEU A 33 3.57 -3.99 11.69
CA LEU A 33 4.56 -2.91 11.74
C LEU A 33 5.93 -3.36 12.28
N ASP A 34 5.97 -4.35 13.16
CA ASP A 34 7.19 -4.84 13.78
C ASP A 34 7.98 -5.72 12.78
N ASP A 35 7.28 -6.51 11.96
CA ASP A 35 7.90 -7.24 10.85
C ASP A 35 8.49 -6.32 9.79
N LEU A 36 7.79 -5.21 9.47
CA LEU A 36 8.35 -4.18 8.61
C LEU A 36 9.57 -3.50 9.24
N SER A 37 9.57 -3.27 10.56
CA SER A 37 10.75 -2.73 11.26
C SER A 37 11.96 -3.66 11.13
N LYS A 38 11.77 -4.97 11.34
CA LYS A 38 12.84 -5.97 11.17
C LYS A 38 13.34 -6.02 9.73
N LEU A 39 12.43 -5.93 8.75
CA LEU A 39 12.80 -5.91 7.35
C LEU A 39 13.58 -4.65 6.99
N ASP A 40 13.15 -3.50 7.50
CA ASP A 40 13.83 -2.22 7.30
C ASP A 40 15.24 -2.23 7.89
N GLU A 41 15.40 -2.77 9.10
CA GLU A 41 16.70 -2.94 9.77
C GLU A 41 17.65 -3.82 8.94
N ARG A 42 17.14 -4.89 8.31
CA ARG A 42 17.94 -5.75 7.43
C ARG A 42 18.36 -5.01 6.16
N ILE A 43 17.46 -4.25 5.54
CA ILE A 43 17.79 -3.42 4.36
C ILE A 43 18.89 -2.42 4.74
N ASP A 44 18.71 -1.69 5.83
CA ASP A 44 19.67 -0.65 6.25
C ASP A 44 21.04 -1.23 6.59
N ALA A 45 21.10 -2.43 7.20
CA ALA A 45 22.38 -3.12 7.47
C ALA A 45 23.16 -3.45 6.18
N HIS A 46 22.47 -3.85 5.10
CA HIS A 46 23.15 -4.09 3.81
C HIS A 46 23.51 -2.77 3.10
N LEU A 47 22.67 -1.74 3.23
CA LEU A 47 23.00 -0.39 2.76
C LEU A 47 24.23 0.17 3.49
N ASP A 48 24.39 -0.08 4.79
CA ASP A 48 25.59 0.30 5.56
C ASP A 48 26.86 -0.34 5.01
N GLY A 49 26.81 -1.62 4.64
CA GLY A 49 27.92 -2.30 3.97
C GLY A 49 28.32 -1.58 2.67
N LEU A 50 27.34 -1.13 1.89
CA LEU A 50 27.57 -0.36 0.66
C LEU A 50 28.07 1.06 0.93
N ARG A 51 27.56 1.74 1.97
CA ARG A 51 28.06 3.05 2.42
C ARG A 51 29.53 2.98 2.81
N ILE A 52 29.95 1.94 3.54
CA ILE A 52 31.34 1.70 3.91
C ILE A 52 32.22 1.45 2.67
N ALA A 53 31.70 0.73 1.67
CA ALA A 53 32.39 0.50 0.40
C ALA A 53 32.56 1.76 -0.47
N GLY A 54 31.83 2.84 -0.16
CA GLY A 54 31.93 4.12 -0.84
C GLY A 54 31.66 4.02 -2.36
N SER A 55 32.54 4.63 -3.16
CA SER A 55 32.38 4.64 -4.62
C SER A 55 32.39 3.24 -5.25
N THR A 56 33.14 2.30 -4.67
CA THR A 56 33.19 0.91 -5.17
C THR A 56 31.86 0.21 -5.05
N GLY A 57 31.12 0.41 -3.94
CA GLY A 57 29.77 -0.15 -3.77
C GLY A 57 28.78 0.40 -4.80
N LEU A 58 28.84 1.71 -5.05
CA LEU A 58 28.01 2.34 -6.08
C LEU A 58 28.38 1.86 -7.50
N GLU A 59 29.67 1.71 -7.81
CA GLU A 59 30.11 1.21 -9.12
C GLU A 59 29.61 -0.22 -9.41
N ILE A 60 29.58 -1.09 -8.40
CA ILE A 60 29.02 -2.45 -8.51
C ILE A 60 27.53 -2.39 -8.84
N LEU A 61 26.74 -1.60 -8.11
CA LEU A 61 25.31 -1.43 -8.38
C LEU A 61 25.06 -0.85 -9.78
N LEU A 62 25.83 0.17 -10.18
CA LEU A 62 25.70 0.79 -11.50
C LEU A 62 26.05 -0.17 -12.65
N ALA A 63 26.93 -1.14 -12.42
CA ALA A 63 27.27 -2.18 -13.40
C ALA A 63 26.13 -3.21 -13.58
N GLN A 64 25.25 -3.35 -12.58
CA GLN A 64 24.11 -4.26 -12.59
C GLN A 64 22.82 -3.62 -13.13
N LEU A 65 22.82 -2.32 -13.42
CA LEU A 65 21.64 -1.65 -13.98
C LEU A 65 21.24 -2.23 -15.33
N GLY A 66 19.97 -2.61 -15.43
CA GLY A 66 19.31 -3.11 -16.63
C GLY A 66 17.83 -2.74 -16.65
N PRO A 67 17.08 -3.09 -17.70
CA PRO A 67 15.69 -2.67 -17.88
C PRO A 67 14.74 -3.03 -16.73
N HIS A 68 15.06 -4.08 -15.97
CA HIS A 68 14.25 -4.62 -14.86
C HIS A 68 14.93 -4.46 -13.48
N ALA A 69 16.01 -3.67 -13.40
CA ALA A 69 16.87 -3.54 -12.22
C ALA A 69 16.28 -2.59 -11.16
N VAL A 70 15.10 -2.96 -10.61
CA VAL A 70 14.33 -2.15 -9.67
C VAL A 70 15.06 -1.99 -8.34
N GLY A 71 15.64 -3.07 -7.79
CA GLY A 71 16.37 -3.05 -6.52
C GLY A 71 17.69 -2.29 -6.62
N GLU A 72 18.41 -2.47 -7.72
CA GLU A 72 19.68 -1.80 -8.01
C GLU A 72 19.46 -0.31 -8.21
N THR A 73 18.37 0.07 -8.88
CA THR A 73 17.98 1.48 -9.01
C THR A 73 17.67 2.08 -7.64
N PHE A 74 16.97 1.38 -6.76
CA PHE A 74 16.75 1.84 -5.39
C PHE A 74 18.07 2.13 -4.65
N ALA A 75 18.97 1.14 -4.58
CA ALA A 75 20.21 1.28 -3.82
C ALA A 75 21.12 2.34 -4.44
N SER A 76 21.22 2.39 -5.78
CA SER A 76 22.02 3.39 -6.50
C SER A 76 21.51 4.81 -6.27
N VAL A 77 20.19 5.02 -6.35
CA VAL A 77 19.57 6.32 -6.12
C VAL A 77 19.80 6.76 -4.68
N LEU A 78 19.55 5.88 -3.71
CA LEU A 78 19.76 6.17 -2.30
C LEU A 78 21.20 6.64 -2.02
N LEU A 79 22.20 5.88 -2.46
CA LEU A 79 23.60 6.24 -2.26
C LEU A 79 24.01 7.52 -3.00
N ALA A 80 23.48 7.75 -4.21
CA ALA A 80 23.76 8.96 -4.98
C ALA A 80 23.19 10.22 -4.31
N PHE A 81 22.00 10.12 -3.70
CA PHE A 81 21.42 11.21 -2.90
C PHE A 81 22.20 11.45 -1.61
N GLU A 82 22.60 10.41 -0.89
CA GLU A 82 23.40 10.52 0.34
C GLU A 82 24.76 11.18 0.08
N ALA A 83 25.39 10.87 -1.07
CA ALA A 83 26.64 11.48 -1.51
C ALA A 83 26.48 12.88 -2.14
N ALA A 84 25.24 13.33 -2.37
CA ALA A 84 24.92 14.54 -3.14
C ALA A 84 25.60 14.58 -4.53
N ASP A 85 25.79 13.43 -5.17
CA ASP A 85 26.52 13.30 -6.43
C ASP A 85 25.61 13.60 -7.64
N ALA A 86 25.65 14.84 -8.10
CA ALA A 86 24.89 15.31 -9.25
C ALA A 86 25.18 14.54 -10.55
N LYS A 87 26.41 14.05 -10.73
CA LYS A 87 26.78 13.31 -11.96
C LYS A 87 26.12 11.94 -11.94
N MET A 88 26.13 11.26 -10.80
CA MET A 88 25.48 9.96 -10.65
C MET A 88 23.96 10.07 -10.74
N LEU A 89 23.37 11.09 -10.14
CA LEU A 89 21.93 11.36 -10.28
C LEU A 89 21.53 11.68 -11.74
N SER A 90 22.40 12.34 -12.51
CA SER A 90 22.19 12.53 -13.96
C SER A 90 22.22 11.20 -14.70
N ARG A 91 23.18 10.32 -14.40
CA ARG A 91 23.28 8.99 -15.03
C ARG A 91 22.07 8.11 -14.71
N LEU A 92 21.59 8.14 -13.46
CA LEU A 92 20.40 7.42 -13.03
C LEU A 92 19.13 7.97 -13.69
N SER A 93 19.06 9.29 -13.86
CA SER A 93 18.01 9.95 -14.66
C SER A 93 18.03 9.49 -16.13
N ASP A 94 19.21 9.36 -16.74
CA ASP A 94 19.37 8.85 -18.10
C ASP A 94 18.92 7.39 -18.23
N HIS A 95 19.30 6.54 -17.27
CA HIS A 95 18.84 5.16 -17.19
C HIS A 95 17.30 5.09 -17.14
N LEU A 96 16.69 5.89 -16.25
CA LEU A 96 15.25 5.90 -16.04
C LEU A 96 14.43 6.25 -17.30
N ARG A 97 14.96 7.11 -18.17
CA ARG A 97 14.32 7.43 -19.47
C ARG A 97 14.23 6.22 -20.40
N SER A 98 15.16 5.27 -20.28
CA SER A 98 15.22 4.05 -21.11
C SER A 98 14.63 2.81 -20.43
N ALA A 99 14.42 2.85 -19.11
CA ALA A 99 13.98 1.74 -18.29
C ALA A 99 12.86 2.18 -17.33
N SER A 100 11.68 2.47 -17.87
CA SER A 100 10.56 3.02 -17.07
C SER A 100 10.09 2.10 -15.94
N GLU A 101 10.32 0.78 -16.04
CA GLU A 101 10.01 -0.18 -14.97
C GLU A 101 10.82 0.09 -13.69
N THR A 102 12.04 0.63 -13.81
CA THR A 102 12.89 0.93 -12.66
C THR A 102 12.50 2.21 -11.92
N GLU A 103 11.50 2.96 -12.42
CA GLU A 103 10.91 4.11 -11.73
C GLU A 103 10.46 3.75 -10.31
N ARG A 104 9.95 2.53 -10.13
CA ARG A 104 9.56 2.02 -8.82
C ARG A 104 10.73 2.03 -7.83
N GLY A 105 11.91 1.62 -8.28
CA GLY A 105 13.16 1.66 -7.51
C GLY A 105 13.51 3.07 -7.06
N TYR A 106 13.43 4.01 -7.99
CA TYR A 106 13.68 5.43 -7.71
C TYR A 106 12.70 5.99 -6.67
N LEU A 107 11.40 5.69 -6.82
CA LEU A 107 10.36 6.11 -5.88
C LEU A 107 10.55 5.52 -4.48
N MET A 108 10.94 4.25 -4.38
CA MET A 108 11.27 3.61 -3.09
C MET A 108 12.41 4.35 -2.39
N ALA A 109 13.45 4.76 -3.13
CA ALA A 109 14.58 5.49 -2.56
C ALA A 109 14.16 6.88 -2.06
N LEU A 110 13.37 7.61 -2.85
CA LEU A 110 12.80 8.90 -2.43
C LEU A 110 11.90 8.77 -1.18
N GLY A 111 11.14 7.67 -1.07
CA GLY A 111 10.32 7.37 0.10
C GLY A 111 11.15 7.01 1.34
N TRP A 112 12.29 6.34 1.14
CA TRP A 112 13.20 5.86 2.19
C TRP A 112 14.03 6.98 2.83
N LEU A 113 14.65 7.82 1.99
CA LEU A 113 15.51 8.92 2.41
C LEU A 113 14.75 9.94 3.26
N ASP A 114 15.50 10.75 4.01
CA ASP A 114 14.97 11.91 4.75
C ASP A 114 14.60 13.07 3.83
N TRP A 115 13.57 13.83 4.22
CA TRP A 115 13.09 14.97 3.45
C TRP A 115 14.20 15.99 3.19
N GLU A 116 15.00 16.30 4.19
CA GLU A 116 16.09 17.28 4.12
C GLU A 116 17.13 16.91 3.07
N ARG A 117 17.34 15.61 2.82
CA ARG A 117 18.29 15.13 1.80
C ARG A 117 17.75 15.28 0.39
N ILE A 118 16.45 15.07 0.21
CA ILE A 118 15.84 15.07 -1.13
C ILE A 118 15.31 16.44 -1.55
N SER A 119 14.92 17.31 -0.60
CA SER A 119 14.21 18.56 -0.91
C SER A 119 14.91 19.47 -1.92
N PRO A 120 16.26 19.66 -1.92
CA PRO A 120 16.91 20.50 -2.92
C PRO A 120 16.84 19.92 -4.34
N TRP A 121 16.68 18.60 -4.45
CA TRP A 121 16.53 17.91 -5.73
C TRP A 121 15.08 17.91 -6.21
N ILE A 122 14.11 17.88 -5.29
CA ILE A 122 12.69 17.99 -5.64
C ILE A 122 12.42 19.34 -6.34
N GLU A 123 13.05 20.43 -5.88
CA GLU A 123 12.98 21.73 -6.57
C GLU A 123 13.52 21.66 -8.00
N ARG A 124 14.64 20.95 -8.22
CA ARG A 124 15.22 20.73 -9.56
C ARG A 124 14.33 19.86 -10.43
N MET A 125 13.66 18.86 -9.85
CA MET A 125 12.72 18.00 -10.56
C MET A 125 11.54 18.81 -11.11
N PHE A 126 10.98 19.74 -10.32
CA PHE A 126 9.92 20.64 -10.78
C PHE A 126 10.38 21.70 -11.79
N ALA A 127 11.67 22.01 -11.84
CA ALA A 127 12.24 22.90 -12.84
C ALA A 127 12.55 22.19 -14.18
N SER A 128 12.46 20.86 -14.21
CA SER A 128 12.67 20.08 -15.44
C SER A 128 11.51 20.25 -16.41
N PRO A 129 11.73 20.20 -17.74
CA PRO A 129 10.62 20.17 -18.69
C PRO A 129 9.98 18.78 -18.86
N GLU A 130 10.55 17.72 -18.27
CA GLU A 130 10.11 16.35 -18.54
C GLU A 130 9.06 15.86 -17.51
N PRO A 131 7.89 15.37 -17.96
CA PRO A 131 6.80 14.91 -17.07
C PRO A 131 7.24 13.87 -16.02
N LEU A 132 8.21 13.02 -16.36
CA LEU A 132 8.80 12.04 -15.46
C LEU A 132 9.29 12.67 -14.14
N PHE A 133 10.02 13.78 -14.19
CA PHE A 133 10.57 14.39 -12.98
C PHE A 133 9.51 15.11 -12.16
N HIS A 134 8.51 15.73 -12.79
CA HIS A 134 7.34 16.24 -12.07
C HIS A 134 6.64 15.13 -11.27
N ARG A 135 6.47 13.94 -11.87
CA ARG A 135 5.89 12.78 -11.17
C ARG A 135 6.73 12.33 -9.98
N LEU A 136 8.05 12.25 -10.14
CA LEU A 136 8.96 11.89 -9.05
C LEU A 136 8.90 12.91 -7.91
N GLY A 137 8.92 14.21 -8.24
CA GLY A 137 8.83 15.30 -7.28
C GLY A 137 7.52 15.30 -6.49
N LEU A 138 6.39 15.18 -7.19
CA LEU A 138 5.08 15.06 -6.56
C LEU A 138 4.98 13.80 -5.68
N ALA A 139 5.49 12.67 -6.17
CA ALA A 139 5.47 11.43 -5.40
C ALA A 139 6.30 11.54 -4.11
N ALA A 140 7.48 12.18 -4.16
CA ALA A 140 8.28 12.47 -2.97
C ALA A 140 7.49 13.33 -1.96
N CYS A 141 6.91 14.45 -2.41
CA CYS A 141 6.04 15.30 -1.58
C CYS A 141 4.92 14.49 -0.92
N GLY A 142 4.23 13.65 -1.70
CA GLY A 142 3.22 12.73 -1.22
C GLY A 142 3.74 11.78 -0.15
N MET A 143 4.79 10.99 -0.44
CA MET A 143 5.39 10.00 0.47
C MET A 143 5.88 10.60 1.79
N HIS A 144 6.33 11.86 1.76
CA HIS A 144 6.81 12.61 2.92
C HIS A 144 5.73 13.44 3.63
N ARG A 145 4.53 13.50 3.05
CA ARG A 145 3.46 14.41 3.49
C ARG A 145 3.93 15.87 3.54
N HIS A 146 4.82 16.25 2.64
CA HIS A 146 5.31 17.61 2.47
C HIS A 146 4.49 18.32 1.40
N ASP A 147 3.97 19.51 1.71
CA ASP A 147 3.18 20.30 0.78
C ASP A 147 4.07 21.14 -0.16
N PRO A 148 4.05 20.93 -1.50
CA PRO A 148 4.79 21.76 -2.44
C PRO A 148 4.06 23.08 -2.78
N GLY A 149 2.99 23.42 -2.05
CA GLY A 149 2.36 24.73 -2.08
C GLY A 149 1.68 25.02 -3.43
N PRO A 150 1.95 26.17 -4.08
CA PRO A 150 1.36 26.53 -5.37
C PRO A 150 1.72 25.59 -6.52
N THR A 151 2.89 24.92 -6.46
CA THR A 151 3.31 23.97 -7.50
C THR A 151 2.27 22.87 -7.66
N LEU A 152 1.71 22.34 -6.56
CA LEU A 152 0.68 21.30 -6.62
C LEU A 152 -0.55 21.71 -7.43
N LEU A 153 -0.98 22.97 -7.31
CA LEU A 153 -2.10 23.50 -8.07
C LEU A 153 -1.76 23.61 -9.57
N ALA A 154 -0.54 24.02 -9.90
CA ALA A 154 -0.09 24.08 -11.29
C ALA A 154 -0.06 22.68 -11.93
N GLU A 155 0.42 21.67 -11.20
CA GLU A 155 0.50 20.28 -11.69
C GLU A 155 -0.87 19.64 -11.94
N LEU A 156 -1.93 20.10 -11.27
CA LEU A 156 -3.31 19.67 -11.56
C LEU A 156 -3.82 20.17 -12.93
N SER A 157 -3.09 21.05 -13.60
CA SER A 157 -3.38 21.53 -14.96
C SER A 157 -2.33 21.06 -15.98
N HIS A 158 -1.46 20.11 -15.59
CA HIS A 158 -0.41 19.61 -16.45
C HIS A 158 -0.98 18.85 -17.66
N ALA A 159 -0.32 18.97 -18.82
CA ALA A 159 -0.80 18.36 -20.08
C ALA A 159 -0.65 16.82 -20.11
N ASP A 160 0.38 16.30 -19.45
CA ASP A 160 0.59 14.85 -19.28
C ASP A 160 -0.35 14.27 -18.20
N PRO A 161 -1.24 13.32 -18.54
CA PRO A 161 -2.17 12.71 -17.58
C PRO A 161 -1.48 12.03 -16.40
N SER A 162 -0.29 11.47 -16.59
CA SER A 162 0.43 10.76 -15.53
C SER A 162 0.91 11.72 -14.42
N VAL A 163 1.25 12.97 -14.77
CA VAL A 163 1.58 14.05 -13.83
C VAL A 163 0.34 14.47 -13.07
N LEU A 164 -0.75 14.75 -13.79
CA LEU A 164 -2.03 15.12 -13.21
C LEU A 164 -2.53 14.06 -12.23
N ALA A 165 -2.50 12.78 -12.62
CA ALA A 165 -2.86 11.65 -11.76
C ALA A 165 -2.04 11.63 -10.46
N ARG A 166 -0.73 11.86 -10.56
CA ARG A 166 0.16 11.95 -9.39
C ARG A 166 -0.12 13.18 -8.55
N ALA A 167 -0.44 14.33 -9.15
CA ALA A 167 -0.78 15.57 -8.45
C ALA A 167 -2.08 15.39 -7.66
N ALA A 168 -3.11 14.80 -8.27
CA ALA A 168 -4.36 14.46 -7.61
C ALA A 168 -4.14 13.52 -6.42
N ARG A 169 -3.34 12.46 -6.61
CA ARG A 169 -2.95 11.57 -5.51
C ARG A 169 -2.26 12.32 -4.36
N THR A 170 -1.27 13.15 -4.70
CA THR A 170 -0.49 13.92 -3.71
C THR A 170 -1.39 14.89 -2.95
N ALA A 171 -2.31 15.58 -3.63
CA ALA A 171 -3.30 16.44 -2.99
C ALA A 171 -4.25 15.68 -2.05
N GLY A 172 -4.63 14.45 -2.39
CA GLY A 172 -5.39 13.56 -1.52
C GLY A 172 -4.60 13.10 -0.29
N GLU A 173 -3.33 12.72 -0.47
CA GLU A 173 -2.41 12.33 0.61
C GLU A 173 -2.16 13.48 1.60
N LEU A 174 -2.03 14.71 1.08
CA LEU A 174 -1.83 15.94 1.85
C LEU A 174 -3.12 16.58 2.38
N ARG A 175 -4.29 16.08 1.95
CA ARG A 175 -5.61 16.66 2.28
C ARG A 175 -5.73 18.14 1.92
N ARG A 176 -5.23 18.54 0.76
CA ARG A 176 -5.35 19.90 0.21
C ARG A 176 -6.76 20.21 -0.28
N ARG A 177 -7.68 20.42 0.67
CA ARG A 177 -9.12 20.66 0.42
C ARG A 177 -9.39 21.91 -0.40
N ASP A 178 -8.50 22.89 -0.32
CA ASP A 178 -8.52 24.10 -1.14
C ASP A 178 -8.38 23.79 -2.64
N LEU A 179 -7.78 22.65 -3.00
CA LEU A 179 -7.64 22.18 -4.38
C LEU A 179 -8.84 21.36 -4.88
N LEU A 180 -9.87 21.12 -4.06
CA LEU A 180 -11.07 20.37 -4.46
C LEU A 180 -11.68 20.86 -5.78
N PRO A 181 -11.88 22.18 -6.03
CA PRO A 181 -12.43 22.64 -7.30
C PRO A 181 -11.59 22.22 -8.51
N ALA A 182 -10.26 22.28 -8.39
CA ALA A 182 -9.34 21.91 -9.46
C ALA A 182 -9.30 20.39 -9.68
N ILE A 183 -9.30 19.58 -8.61
CA ILE A 183 -9.29 18.11 -8.76
C ILE A 183 -10.61 17.60 -9.37
N ARG A 184 -11.74 18.23 -9.02
CA ARG A 184 -13.08 17.85 -9.49
C ARG A 184 -13.25 17.93 -11.00
N THR A 185 -12.51 18.79 -11.69
CA THR A 185 -12.58 18.89 -13.16
C THR A 185 -12.16 17.59 -13.85
N HIS A 186 -11.36 16.76 -13.17
CA HIS A 186 -10.79 15.52 -13.70
C HIS A 186 -11.57 14.25 -13.31
N ARG A 187 -12.75 14.43 -12.70
CA ARG A 187 -13.63 13.34 -12.24
C ARG A 187 -14.00 12.33 -13.33
N GLN A 188 -14.10 12.80 -14.57
CA GLN A 188 -14.49 12.02 -15.76
C GLN A 188 -13.41 12.06 -16.85
N HIS A 189 -12.16 12.29 -16.47
CA HIS A 189 -11.01 12.29 -17.38
C HIS A 189 -10.90 10.98 -18.20
N GLU A 190 -10.41 11.02 -19.43
CA GLU A 190 -10.33 9.82 -20.27
C GLU A 190 -9.35 8.77 -19.72
N ASP A 191 -8.18 9.20 -19.25
CA ASP A 191 -7.20 8.33 -18.59
C ASP A 191 -7.73 7.77 -17.26
N ALA A 192 -7.68 6.44 -17.12
CA ALA A 192 -8.23 5.73 -15.97
C ALA A 192 -7.50 6.04 -14.66
N ALA A 193 -6.17 6.21 -14.70
CA ALA A 193 -5.39 6.52 -13.51
C ALA A 193 -5.71 7.92 -12.98
N THR A 194 -5.82 8.89 -13.88
CA THR A 194 -6.26 10.26 -13.58
C THR A 194 -7.65 10.28 -12.96
N ARG A 195 -8.61 9.60 -13.60
CA ARG A 195 -9.97 9.44 -13.07
C ARG A 195 -9.97 8.84 -11.68
N PHE A 196 -9.22 7.76 -11.47
CA PHE A 196 -9.14 7.10 -10.17
C PHE A 196 -8.58 8.04 -9.12
N TRP A 197 -7.41 8.65 -9.34
CA TRP A 197 -6.76 9.48 -8.32
C TRP A 197 -7.51 10.78 -8.02
N ALA A 198 -8.20 11.38 -9.00
CA ALA A 198 -9.06 12.53 -8.77
C ALA A 198 -10.24 12.19 -7.84
N ASN A 199 -10.93 11.07 -8.10
CA ASN A 199 -12.05 10.63 -7.29
C ASN A 199 -11.57 10.10 -5.92
N TRP A 200 -10.46 9.38 -5.87
CA TRP A 200 -9.85 8.92 -4.62
C TRP A 200 -9.49 10.09 -3.72
N ALA A 201 -8.83 11.11 -4.25
CA ALA A 201 -8.41 12.28 -3.48
C ALA A 201 -9.62 13.08 -2.96
N THR A 202 -10.61 13.33 -3.81
CA THR A 202 -11.80 14.09 -3.42
C THR A 202 -12.69 13.34 -2.43
N ALA A 203 -12.87 12.02 -2.60
CA ALA A 203 -13.59 11.19 -1.63
C ALA A 203 -12.89 11.16 -0.28
N GLN A 204 -11.56 11.01 -0.26
CA GLN A 204 -10.78 11.13 0.96
C GLN A 204 -11.00 12.48 1.64
N MET A 205 -11.38 13.54 0.92
CA MET A 205 -11.69 14.87 1.45
C MET A 205 -13.19 15.11 1.76
N GLY A 206 -14.01 14.07 1.72
CA GLY A 206 -15.44 14.11 2.05
C GLY A 206 -16.35 14.49 0.88
N ASP A 207 -15.88 14.40 -0.37
CA ASP A 207 -16.72 14.62 -1.54
C ASP A 207 -17.60 13.39 -1.83
N ALA A 208 -18.84 13.42 -1.37
CA ALA A 208 -19.81 12.34 -1.57
C ALA A 208 -20.04 12.01 -3.06
N GLN A 209 -19.91 12.98 -3.98
CA GLN A 209 -20.11 12.70 -5.40
C GLN A 209 -19.03 11.76 -5.95
N ALA A 210 -17.83 11.73 -5.34
CA ALA A 210 -16.71 10.91 -5.81
C ALA A 210 -16.85 9.43 -5.44
N LEU A 211 -17.79 9.09 -4.55
CA LEU A 211 -18.06 7.70 -4.15
C LEU A 211 -18.63 6.87 -5.31
N GLU A 212 -19.47 7.45 -6.17
CA GLU A 212 -20.05 6.70 -7.29
C GLU A 212 -19.00 6.29 -8.35
N PRO A 213 -18.13 7.20 -8.86
CA PRO A 213 -17.02 6.79 -9.72
C PRO A 213 -16.04 5.82 -9.03
N LEU A 214 -15.76 5.99 -7.73
CA LEU A 214 -14.92 5.05 -6.99
C LEU A 214 -15.53 3.65 -6.89
N ARG A 215 -16.85 3.54 -6.79
CA ARG A 215 -17.53 2.23 -6.77
C ARG A 215 -17.25 1.41 -8.02
N GLN A 216 -17.13 2.05 -9.18
CA GLN A 216 -16.76 1.36 -10.42
C GLN A 216 -15.38 0.70 -10.32
N PHE A 217 -14.40 1.41 -9.73
CA PHE A 217 -13.07 0.85 -9.48
C PHE A 217 -13.09 -0.21 -8.37
N ALA A 218 -13.88 -0.01 -7.31
CA ALA A 218 -13.97 -0.93 -6.18
C ALA A 218 -14.59 -2.28 -6.56
N GLY A 219 -15.49 -2.29 -7.56
CA GLY A 219 -16.16 -3.49 -8.07
C GLY A 219 -15.45 -4.16 -9.26
N GLN A 220 -14.28 -3.68 -9.69
CA GLN A 220 -13.54 -4.27 -10.82
C GLN A 220 -12.17 -4.75 -10.36
N PRO A 221 -11.79 -6.01 -10.61
CA PRO A 221 -10.43 -6.48 -10.34
C PRO A 221 -9.38 -5.61 -11.02
N GLY A 222 -8.29 -5.29 -10.31
CA GLY A 222 -7.17 -4.51 -10.85
C GLY A 222 -6.44 -3.69 -9.80
N GLN A 223 -5.42 -2.95 -10.24
CA GLN A 223 -4.49 -2.21 -9.37
C GLN A 223 -5.13 -1.15 -8.45
N PHE A 224 -6.36 -0.73 -8.76
CA PHE A 224 -7.10 0.29 -8.02
C PHE A 224 -8.15 -0.28 -7.06
N GLN A 225 -8.51 -1.55 -7.24
CA GLN A 225 -9.70 -2.16 -6.64
C GLN A 225 -9.74 -2.04 -5.12
N TYR A 226 -8.75 -2.63 -4.44
CA TYR A 226 -8.74 -2.67 -2.98
C TYR A 226 -8.63 -1.27 -2.35
N ARG A 227 -7.87 -0.37 -2.98
CA ARG A 227 -7.76 1.04 -2.54
C ARG A 227 -9.07 1.78 -2.69
N ALA A 228 -9.77 1.58 -3.80
CA ALA A 228 -11.11 2.13 -4.02
C ALA A 228 -12.08 1.60 -2.97
N LEU A 229 -12.03 0.30 -2.69
CA LEU A 229 -12.91 -0.37 -1.72
C LEU A 229 -12.71 0.17 -0.29
N CYS A 230 -11.46 0.34 0.15
CA CYS A 230 -11.14 0.90 1.47
C CYS A 230 -11.70 2.32 1.64
N VAL A 231 -11.51 3.20 0.64
CA VAL A 231 -12.02 4.58 0.71
C VAL A 231 -13.54 4.60 0.59
N LEU A 232 -14.12 3.84 -0.35
CA LEU A 232 -15.56 3.80 -0.53
C LEU A 232 -16.26 3.40 0.77
N LEU A 233 -15.86 2.30 1.41
CA LEU A 233 -16.53 1.82 2.61
C LEU A 233 -16.22 2.62 3.87
N ALA A 234 -15.07 3.30 3.93
CA ALA A 234 -14.81 4.24 5.01
C ALA A 234 -15.80 5.43 4.97
N TRP A 235 -16.12 5.93 3.76
CA TRP A 235 -16.87 7.19 3.57
C TRP A 235 -18.35 7.04 3.20
N GLN A 236 -18.75 5.92 2.60
CA GLN A 236 -20.13 5.68 2.18
C GLN A 236 -21.03 5.40 3.40
N GLU A 237 -22.28 5.85 3.31
CA GLU A 237 -23.31 5.51 4.29
C GLU A 237 -23.63 4.01 4.28
N ARG A 238 -24.06 3.51 5.45
CA ARG A 238 -24.22 2.09 5.72
C ARG A 238 -25.20 1.40 4.76
N GLU A 239 -26.39 1.94 4.59
CA GLU A 239 -27.47 1.32 3.84
C GLU A 239 -27.12 1.17 2.35
N PRO A 240 -26.59 2.21 1.66
CA PRO A 240 -26.05 2.05 0.31
C PRO A 240 -24.92 1.02 0.20
N SER A 241 -24.02 0.94 1.19
CA SER A 241 -22.96 -0.06 1.20
C SER A 241 -23.51 -1.48 1.32
N ILE A 242 -24.46 -1.72 2.23
CA ILE A 242 -25.12 -3.03 2.39
C ILE A 242 -25.82 -3.44 1.08
N ALA A 243 -26.57 -2.53 0.46
CA ALA A 243 -27.29 -2.81 -0.78
C ALA A 243 -26.33 -3.21 -1.91
N TRP A 244 -25.21 -2.50 -2.03
CA TRP A 244 -24.20 -2.80 -3.04
C TRP A 244 -23.44 -4.10 -2.75
N ILE A 245 -23.01 -4.33 -1.50
CA ILE A 245 -22.32 -5.57 -1.11
C ILE A 245 -23.20 -6.79 -1.33
N ARG A 246 -24.51 -6.69 -1.05
CA ARG A 246 -25.47 -7.76 -1.34
C ARG A 246 -25.50 -8.13 -2.82
N GLN A 247 -25.34 -7.16 -3.73
CA GLN A 247 -25.25 -7.45 -5.17
C GLN A 247 -23.96 -8.20 -5.51
N LEU A 248 -22.82 -7.78 -4.95
CA LEU A 248 -21.52 -8.43 -5.19
C LEU A 248 -21.48 -9.89 -4.73
N VAL A 249 -22.00 -10.20 -3.55
CA VAL A 249 -21.94 -11.58 -3.01
C VAL A 249 -22.85 -12.56 -3.74
N GLN A 250 -23.85 -12.07 -4.49
CA GLN A 250 -24.75 -12.88 -5.31
C GLN A 250 -24.08 -13.39 -6.59
N ASP A 251 -23.16 -12.63 -7.19
CA ASP A 251 -22.41 -13.03 -8.37
C ASP A 251 -21.10 -13.73 -7.97
N PRO A 252 -20.88 -15.00 -8.33
CA PRO A 252 -19.61 -15.69 -8.02
C PRO A 252 -18.37 -14.94 -8.52
N ARG A 253 -18.46 -14.18 -9.62
CA ARG A 253 -17.34 -13.42 -10.18
C ARG A 253 -16.89 -12.26 -9.28
N ASP A 254 -17.84 -11.68 -8.56
CA ASP A 254 -17.64 -10.51 -7.70
C ASP A 254 -17.61 -10.89 -6.22
N ARG A 255 -17.91 -12.15 -5.88
CA ARG A 255 -18.04 -12.63 -4.50
C ARG A 255 -16.79 -12.37 -3.67
N ARG A 256 -15.60 -12.53 -4.25
CA ARG A 256 -14.34 -12.24 -3.57
C ARG A 256 -14.27 -10.78 -3.12
N ILE A 257 -14.67 -9.84 -3.98
CA ILE A 257 -14.76 -8.41 -3.66
C ILE A 257 -15.83 -8.19 -2.59
N GLY A 258 -16.98 -8.86 -2.71
CA GLY A 258 -18.06 -8.82 -1.73
C GLY A 258 -17.61 -9.24 -0.33
N ILE A 259 -16.79 -10.30 -0.20
CA ILE A 259 -16.23 -10.76 1.08
C ILE A 259 -15.29 -9.71 1.69
N GLN A 260 -14.37 -9.15 0.90
CA GLN A 260 -13.52 -8.05 1.37
C GLN A 260 -14.35 -6.85 1.84
N ALA A 261 -15.41 -6.54 1.10
CA ALA A 261 -16.32 -5.44 1.41
C ALA A 261 -17.09 -5.67 2.71
N LEU A 262 -17.49 -6.91 3.01
CA LEU A 262 -18.11 -7.28 4.29
C LEU A 262 -17.14 -7.07 5.46
N GLY A 263 -15.87 -7.48 5.31
CA GLY A 263 -14.83 -7.26 6.32
C GLY A 263 -14.63 -5.78 6.63
N LEU A 264 -14.54 -4.94 5.58
CA LEU A 264 -14.39 -3.49 5.72
C LEU A 264 -15.63 -2.78 6.28
N LEU A 265 -16.83 -3.24 5.92
CA LEU A 265 -18.09 -2.73 6.50
C LEU A 265 -18.16 -3.01 8.01
N GLY A 266 -17.63 -4.15 8.46
CA GLY A 266 -17.47 -4.44 9.88
C GLY A 266 -18.73 -4.97 10.58
N ASP A 267 -19.83 -5.24 9.87
CA ASP A 267 -21.10 -5.67 10.49
C ASP A 267 -21.06 -7.16 10.87
N PRO A 268 -21.15 -7.52 12.16
CA PRO A 268 -21.09 -8.92 12.60
C PRO A 268 -22.26 -9.77 12.11
N VAL A 269 -23.33 -9.18 11.59
CA VAL A 269 -24.46 -9.94 11.01
C VAL A 269 -24.02 -10.87 9.86
N CYS A 270 -22.92 -10.56 9.18
CA CYS A 270 -22.42 -11.36 8.07
C CYS A 270 -21.52 -12.52 8.52
N VAL A 271 -21.08 -12.56 9.79
CA VAL A 271 -20.10 -13.54 10.28
C VAL A 271 -20.56 -14.99 10.07
N PRO A 272 -21.80 -15.39 10.36
CA PRO A 272 -22.26 -16.75 10.06
C PRO A 272 -22.15 -17.12 8.57
N TRP A 273 -22.34 -16.15 7.67
CA TRP A 273 -22.20 -16.37 6.22
C TRP A 273 -20.72 -16.42 5.81
N LEU A 274 -19.86 -15.59 6.40
CA LEU A 274 -18.40 -15.65 6.18
C LEU A 274 -17.86 -17.04 6.59
N ILE A 275 -18.29 -17.56 7.74
CA ILE A 275 -17.92 -18.91 8.19
C ILE A 275 -18.36 -19.98 7.18
N GLN A 276 -19.53 -19.84 6.54
CA GLN A 276 -19.93 -20.74 5.46
C GLN A 276 -19.01 -20.64 4.24
N GLN A 277 -18.51 -19.45 3.90
CA GLN A 277 -17.57 -19.26 2.79
C GLN A 277 -16.17 -19.83 3.11
N MET A 278 -15.83 -20.02 4.39
CA MET A 278 -14.56 -20.67 4.80
C MET A 278 -14.47 -22.13 4.34
N SER A 279 -15.61 -22.77 4.04
CA SER A 279 -15.66 -24.13 3.49
C SER A 279 -15.49 -24.20 1.96
N ASP A 280 -15.48 -23.05 1.27
CA ASP A 280 -15.33 -22.98 -0.20
C ASP A 280 -13.93 -22.48 -0.53
N LEU A 281 -13.06 -23.37 -1.04
CA LEU A 281 -11.61 -23.14 -1.14
C LEU A 281 -11.21 -21.83 -1.83
N PRO A 282 -11.83 -21.41 -2.96
CA PRO A 282 -11.51 -20.13 -3.61
C PRO A 282 -11.84 -18.88 -2.76
N TYR A 283 -12.68 -19.01 -1.74
CA TYR A 283 -13.11 -17.91 -0.87
C TYR A 283 -12.64 -18.06 0.57
N ALA A 284 -12.08 -19.20 0.94
CA ALA A 284 -11.85 -19.55 2.32
C ALA A 284 -10.94 -18.54 3.04
N ARG A 285 -9.75 -18.32 2.48
CA ARG A 285 -8.74 -17.41 3.04
C ARG A 285 -9.22 -15.96 3.14
N VAL A 286 -9.86 -15.43 2.09
CA VAL A 286 -10.40 -14.07 2.12
C VAL A 286 -11.58 -13.93 3.10
N ALA A 287 -12.36 -14.99 3.32
CA ALA A 287 -13.41 -15.01 4.35
C ALA A 287 -12.81 -15.04 5.76
N GLY A 288 -11.72 -15.79 5.96
CA GLY A 288 -10.89 -15.76 7.18
C GLY A 288 -10.33 -14.38 7.49
N GLU A 289 -9.77 -13.71 6.47
CA GLU A 289 -9.28 -12.33 6.59
C GLU A 289 -10.40 -11.35 6.97
N ALA A 290 -11.57 -11.42 6.31
CA ALA A 290 -12.72 -10.58 6.63
C ALA A 290 -13.24 -10.83 8.05
N PHE A 291 -13.30 -12.09 8.48
CA PHE A 291 -13.65 -12.46 9.84
C PHE A 291 -12.66 -11.88 10.87
N SER A 292 -11.36 -12.00 10.62
CA SER A 292 -10.31 -11.46 11.49
C SER A 292 -10.39 -9.94 11.57
N LEU A 293 -10.66 -9.26 10.45
CA LEU A 293 -10.83 -7.81 10.41
C LEU A 293 -12.04 -7.34 11.22
N ILE A 294 -13.15 -8.08 11.24
CA ILE A 294 -14.34 -7.74 12.04
C ILE A 294 -14.07 -8.02 13.52
N THR A 295 -13.61 -9.23 13.83
CA THR A 295 -13.63 -9.79 15.19
C THR A 295 -12.35 -9.54 15.97
N GLY A 296 -11.24 -9.24 15.30
CA GLY A 296 -9.91 -9.18 15.91
C GLY A 296 -9.31 -10.54 16.26
N ALA A 297 -9.99 -11.64 15.92
CA ALA A 297 -9.46 -12.98 16.08
C ALA A 297 -8.35 -13.22 15.04
N ASP A 298 -7.10 -13.27 15.50
CA ASP A 298 -5.99 -13.70 14.67
C ASP A 298 -6.03 -15.24 14.57
N LEU A 299 -6.23 -15.75 13.36
CA LEU A 299 -6.48 -17.18 13.15
C LEU A 299 -5.27 -18.05 13.51
N ALA A 300 -4.04 -17.57 13.24
CA ALA A 300 -2.84 -18.32 13.57
C ALA A 300 -2.56 -18.26 15.08
N LEU A 301 -2.69 -17.09 15.70
CA LEU A 301 -2.44 -16.92 17.14
C LEU A 301 -3.43 -17.71 18.01
N LEU A 302 -4.66 -17.92 17.51
CA LEU A 302 -5.73 -18.61 18.23
C LEU A 302 -5.88 -20.08 17.81
N ASP A 303 -4.98 -20.62 16.99
CA ASP A 303 -5.04 -21.99 16.46
C ASP A 303 -6.39 -22.30 15.77
N LEU A 304 -6.91 -21.34 14.99
CA LEU A 304 -8.19 -21.43 14.26
C LEU A 304 -8.01 -21.77 12.77
N GLU A 305 -6.82 -22.21 12.38
CA GLU A 305 -6.48 -22.61 11.01
C GLU A 305 -6.45 -24.14 10.84
N LEU A 306 -6.57 -24.58 9.59
CA LEU A 306 -6.45 -26.00 9.24
C LEU A 306 -5.01 -26.48 9.52
N GLN A 307 -4.89 -27.63 10.16
CA GLN A 307 -3.59 -28.29 10.37
C GLN A 307 -3.05 -28.89 9.06
N ASP A 308 -3.95 -29.49 8.28
CA ASP A 308 -3.63 -30.06 6.97
C ASP A 308 -4.05 -29.07 5.88
N LEU A 309 -3.08 -28.61 5.08
CA LEU A 309 -3.34 -27.67 3.99
C LEU A 309 -4.16 -28.36 2.89
N PRO A 310 -5.24 -27.73 2.40
CA PRO A 310 -6.02 -28.28 1.31
C PRO A 310 -5.21 -28.29 0.01
N ASP A 311 -5.46 -29.30 -0.83
CA ASP A 311 -4.93 -29.37 -2.18
C ASP A 311 -5.70 -28.37 -3.08
N PHE A 312 -5.19 -27.14 -3.14
CA PHE A 312 -5.77 -26.04 -3.89
C PHE A 312 -4.69 -25.20 -4.54
N ASP A 313 -4.71 -25.15 -5.87
CA ASP A 313 -3.80 -24.33 -6.66
C ASP A 313 -4.59 -23.21 -7.36
N ALA A 314 -4.38 -21.98 -6.92
CA ALA A 314 -4.97 -20.77 -7.51
C ALA A 314 -3.97 -19.94 -8.32
N GLY A 315 -2.69 -20.36 -8.37
CA GLY A 315 -1.61 -19.64 -9.02
C GLY A 315 -1.40 -20.05 -10.48
N PRO A 316 -0.41 -19.46 -11.15
CA PRO A 316 0.09 -19.99 -12.42
C PRO A 316 0.69 -21.38 -12.19
N ASN A 317 0.41 -22.31 -13.11
CA ASN A 317 1.08 -23.61 -13.14
C ASN A 317 2.31 -23.57 -14.06
N ASP A 318 3.08 -24.66 -14.06
CA ASP A 318 4.27 -24.82 -14.90
C ASP A 318 3.96 -25.10 -16.39
N ASP A 319 2.69 -25.08 -16.82
CA ASP A 319 2.32 -25.30 -18.22
C ASP A 319 2.59 -24.04 -19.05
N PRO A 320 3.57 -24.06 -19.99
CA PRO A 320 3.87 -22.91 -20.84
C PRO A 320 2.72 -22.54 -21.81
N GLN A 321 1.68 -23.36 -21.92
CA GLN A 321 0.45 -23.05 -22.66
C GLN A 321 -0.67 -22.47 -21.78
N ASP A 322 -0.53 -22.49 -20.46
CA ASP A 322 -1.47 -21.81 -19.58
C ASP A 322 -1.31 -20.30 -19.69
N THR A 323 -2.44 -19.62 -19.86
CA THR A 323 -2.49 -18.16 -19.97
C THR A 323 -2.69 -17.48 -18.63
N ASN A 324 -2.98 -18.25 -17.57
CA ASN A 324 -3.13 -17.75 -16.21
C ASN A 324 -1.75 -17.49 -15.58
N VAL A 325 -1.27 -16.25 -15.70
CA VAL A 325 -0.06 -15.77 -15.03
C VAL A 325 -0.35 -15.06 -13.70
N ALA A 326 -1.60 -15.09 -13.23
CA ALA A 326 -2.01 -14.34 -12.07
C ALA A 326 -1.60 -15.08 -10.79
N MET A 327 -0.75 -14.43 -9.99
CA MET A 327 -0.41 -14.91 -8.65
C MET A 327 -1.65 -14.93 -7.77
N ASP A 328 -1.72 -15.94 -6.90
CA ASP A 328 -2.77 -16.07 -5.91
C ASP A 328 -2.74 -14.87 -4.92
N PRO A 329 -3.78 -14.02 -4.89
CA PRO A 329 -3.80 -12.83 -4.03
C PRO A 329 -3.90 -13.16 -2.53
N ASP A 330 -4.21 -14.42 -2.21
CA ASP A 330 -4.48 -14.91 -0.87
C ASP A 330 -3.41 -15.91 -0.40
N GLU A 331 -2.33 -16.11 -1.18
CA GLU A 331 -1.23 -17.07 -0.92
C GLU A 331 -0.76 -17.08 0.54
N ASN A 332 -0.59 -15.89 1.11
CA ASN A 332 -0.04 -15.71 2.45
C ASN A 332 -1.10 -15.49 3.54
N LEU A 333 -2.36 -15.86 3.29
CA LEU A 333 -3.42 -15.88 4.29
C LEU A 333 -3.56 -17.30 4.88
N PRO A 334 -3.83 -17.42 6.19
CA PRO A 334 -4.06 -18.72 6.81
C PRO A 334 -5.33 -19.36 6.26
N TRP A 335 -5.33 -20.69 6.16
CA TRP A 335 -6.52 -21.47 5.78
C TRP A 335 -7.43 -21.63 7.00
N PRO A 336 -8.59 -20.95 7.06
CA PRO A 336 -9.47 -21.02 8.22
C PRO A 336 -10.04 -22.43 8.42
N ASP A 337 -10.13 -22.90 9.66
CA ASP A 337 -10.93 -24.07 10.02
C ASP A 337 -12.37 -23.63 10.37
N PRO A 338 -13.37 -23.95 9.52
CA PRO A 338 -14.74 -23.49 9.76
C PRO A 338 -15.36 -24.03 11.05
N GLN A 339 -14.94 -25.21 11.54
CA GLN A 339 -15.47 -25.82 12.75
C GLN A 339 -14.92 -25.12 14.00
N LEU A 340 -13.60 -24.91 14.05
CA LEU A 340 -12.95 -24.19 15.15
C LEU A 340 -13.45 -22.75 15.22
N ILE A 341 -13.56 -22.07 14.07
CA ILE A 341 -14.07 -20.70 14.01
C ILE A 341 -15.56 -20.64 14.38
N THR A 342 -16.37 -21.63 13.99
CA THR A 342 -17.76 -21.71 14.46
C THR A 342 -17.82 -21.80 15.99
N ALA A 343 -17.02 -22.68 16.59
CA ALA A 343 -16.97 -22.82 18.05
C ALA A 343 -16.52 -21.52 18.73
N TRP A 344 -15.48 -20.86 18.19
CA TRP A 344 -15.03 -19.56 18.67
C TRP A 344 -16.13 -18.51 18.58
N TRP A 345 -16.85 -18.44 17.45
CA TRP A 345 -17.94 -17.49 17.25
C TRP A 345 -19.13 -17.72 18.18
N GLN A 346 -19.47 -18.98 18.50
CA GLN A 346 -20.51 -19.27 19.50
C GLN A 346 -20.11 -18.80 20.90
N ALA A 347 -18.82 -18.82 21.23
CA ALA A 347 -18.32 -18.37 22.53
C ALA A 347 -18.21 -16.83 22.65
N HIS A 348 -17.86 -16.13 21.57
CA HIS A 348 -17.54 -14.69 21.60
C HIS A 348 -18.56 -13.80 20.86
N GLY A 349 -19.41 -14.38 20.00
CA GLY A 349 -20.34 -13.63 19.15
C GLY A 349 -21.36 -12.80 19.92
N GLY A 350 -21.60 -13.13 21.20
CA GLY A 350 -22.45 -12.35 22.11
C GLY A 350 -21.90 -10.95 22.45
N ASP A 351 -20.59 -10.72 22.25
CA ASP A 351 -19.95 -9.42 22.47
C ASP A 351 -20.20 -8.42 21.32
N PHE A 352 -20.79 -8.91 20.22
CA PHE A 352 -20.99 -8.15 19.00
C PHE A 352 -22.46 -7.79 18.79
N GLN A 353 -22.69 -6.53 18.42
CA GLN A 353 -24.03 -6.02 18.10
C GLN A 353 -24.23 -5.91 16.59
N ALA A 354 -25.25 -6.60 16.06
CA ALA A 354 -25.68 -6.44 14.67
C ALA A 354 -26.08 -4.99 14.37
N GLY A 355 -25.73 -4.49 13.19
CA GLY A 355 -25.99 -3.08 12.86
C GLY A 355 -24.90 -2.11 13.32
N VAL A 356 -23.87 -2.58 14.02
CA VAL A 356 -22.69 -1.78 14.42
C VAL A 356 -21.47 -2.25 13.62
N GLY A 357 -20.64 -1.32 13.15
CA GLY A 357 -19.39 -1.66 12.46
C GLY A 357 -18.27 -1.91 13.46
N TYR A 358 -17.49 -2.97 13.27
CA TYR A 358 -16.32 -3.32 14.06
C TYR A 358 -15.04 -3.30 13.21
N VAL A 359 -13.90 -3.10 13.89
CA VAL A 359 -12.56 -3.25 13.35
C VAL A 359 -11.69 -3.85 14.46
N LEU A 360 -11.12 -5.02 14.20
CA LEU A 360 -10.33 -5.81 15.12
C LEU A 360 -11.01 -6.00 16.49
N GLY A 361 -12.29 -6.37 16.47
CA GLY A 361 -13.07 -6.66 17.68
C GLY A 361 -13.56 -5.42 18.44
N GLN A 362 -13.20 -4.22 17.99
CA GLN A 362 -13.61 -2.96 18.60
C GLN A 362 -14.65 -2.25 17.73
N MET A 363 -15.66 -1.63 18.35
CA MET A 363 -16.59 -0.77 17.60
C MET A 363 -15.82 0.31 16.84
N GLN A 364 -16.18 0.55 15.58
CA GLN A 364 -15.49 1.51 14.72
C GLN A 364 -15.59 2.93 15.30
N SER A 365 -14.42 3.51 15.54
CA SER A 365 -14.21 4.86 16.08
C SER A 365 -12.83 5.34 15.65
N GLU A 366 -12.54 6.63 15.83
CA GLU A 366 -11.17 7.13 15.60
C GLU A 366 -10.15 6.34 16.43
N ALA A 367 -10.47 6.04 17.68
CA ALA A 367 -9.57 5.35 18.60
C ALA A 367 -9.27 3.91 18.15
N SER A 368 -10.30 3.14 17.76
CA SER A 368 -10.10 1.76 17.30
C SER A 368 -9.35 1.70 15.97
N PHE A 369 -9.60 2.62 15.05
CA PHE A 369 -8.77 2.71 13.83
C PHE A 369 -7.32 3.10 14.11
N ARG A 370 -7.06 4.01 15.07
CA ARG A 370 -5.67 4.31 15.51
C ARG A 370 -4.99 3.10 16.15
N GLN A 371 -5.71 2.28 16.92
CA GLN A 371 -5.18 1.01 17.44
C GLN A 371 -4.86 0.03 16.31
N ALA A 372 -5.78 -0.14 15.36
CA ALA A 372 -5.57 -0.99 14.19
C ALA A 372 -4.39 -0.54 13.32
N LEU A 373 -4.17 0.78 13.16
CA LEU A 373 -2.99 1.32 12.50
C LEU A 373 -1.67 0.93 13.17
N ALA A 374 -1.70 0.75 14.48
CA ALA A 374 -0.51 0.51 15.29
C ALA A 374 -0.24 -1.00 15.49
N HIS A 375 -1.28 -1.82 15.54
CA HIS A 375 -1.18 -3.24 15.93
C HIS A 375 -1.74 -4.24 14.91
N GLY A 376 -2.44 -3.77 13.87
CA GLY A 376 -2.99 -4.65 12.85
C GLY A 376 -1.95 -5.13 11.85
N GLN A 377 -2.32 -6.13 11.06
CA GLN A 377 -1.56 -6.54 9.88
C GLN A 377 -1.76 -5.56 8.71
N GLN A 378 -0.92 -5.57 7.69
CA GLN A 378 -0.78 -4.42 6.78
C GLN A 378 -2.05 -4.04 6.01
N ARG A 379 -2.83 -5.03 5.55
CA ARG A 379 -4.13 -4.75 4.92
C ARG A 379 -5.12 -4.13 5.90
N GLN A 380 -5.12 -4.58 7.16
CA GLN A 380 -5.92 -3.99 8.24
C GLN A 380 -5.47 -2.56 8.54
N ARG A 381 -4.15 -2.29 8.54
CA ARG A 381 -3.57 -0.95 8.72
C ARG A 381 -3.94 -0.01 7.56
N ILE A 382 -3.93 -0.48 6.32
CA ILE A 382 -4.38 0.28 5.14
C ILE A 382 -5.86 0.66 5.27
N ALA A 383 -6.71 -0.29 5.64
CA ALA A 383 -8.14 -0.03 5.89
C ALA A 383 -8.31 0.99 7.03
N ALA A 384 -7.56 0.82 8.12
CA ALA A 384 -7.59 1.72 9.26
C ALA A 384 -7.11 3.14 8.94
N ALA A 385 -6.13 3.31 8.04
CA ALA A 385 -5.72 4.63 7.55
C ALA A 385 -6.88 5.37 6.86
N CYS A 386 -7.69 4.66 6.09
CA CYS A 386 -8.90 5.20 5.46
C CYS A 386 -9.99 5.50 6.51
N GLY A 387 -10.13 4.62 7.52
CA GLY A 387 -11.04 4.83 8.65
C GLY A 387 -10.71 6.08 9.47
N VAL A 388 -9.44 6.28 9.85
CA VAL A 388 -8.99 7.51 10.56
C VAL A 388 -9.25 8.76 9.70
N ALA A 389 -9.00 8.68 8.39
CA ALA A 389 -9.17 9.80 7.47
C ALA A 389 -10.59 10.39 7.45
N ARG A 390 -11.62 9.57 7.75
CA ARG A 390 -13.01 10.01 7.92
C ARG A 390 -13.21 10.85 9.18
N PHE A 391 -12.57 10.49 10.29
CA PHE A 391 -12.67 11.22 11.57
C PHE A 391 -11.78 12.48 11.61
N ARG A 392 -10.67 12.47 10.86
CA ARG A 392 -9.73 13.60 10.77
C ARG A 392 -9.68 14.18 9.36
N PRO A 393 -10.74 14.90 8.93
CA PRO A 393 -10.88 15.29 7.52
C PRO A 393 -9.90 16.39 7.05
N ASN A 394 -9.10 16.94 7.94
CA ASN A 394 -8.13 18.01 7.64
C ASN A 394 -6.68 17.58 7.93
N GLU A 395 -6.44 16.35 8.40
CA GLU A 395 -5.09 15.85 8.70
C GLU A 395 -4.60 14.97 7.56
N VAL A 396 -3.33 15.12 7.18
CA VAL A 396 -2.68 14.30 6.16
C VAL A 396 -2.92 12.80 6.39
N LEU A 397 -3.04 12.02 5.32
CA LEU A 397 -3.30 10.58 5.44
C LEU A 397 -2.10 9.87 6.08
N PHE A 398 -2.34 8.91 6.99
CA PHE A 398 -1.26 8.12 7.55
C PHE A 398 -0.51 7.33 6.45
N PRO A 399 0.83 7.43 6.33
CA PRO A 399 1.59 6.76 5.28
C PRO A 399 1.96 5.32 5.66
N THR A 400 1.03 4.38 5.49
CA THR A 400 1.24 2.96 5.86
C THR A 400 2.37 2.25 5.09
N SER A 401 2.85 2.85 4.00
CA SER A 401 3.96 2.33 3.18
C SER A 401 5.27 3.11 3.35
N ALA A 402 5.34 4.09 4.26
CA ALA A 402 6.61 4.71 4.61
C ALA A 402 7.51 3.70 5.33
N PRO A 403 8.83 3.94 5.44
CA PRO A 403 9.67 3.13 6.33
C PRO A 403 9.10 3.06 7.76
N ALA A 404 9.20 1.89 8.39
CA ALA A 404 8.63 1.56 9.68
C ALA A 404 9.02 2.57 10.77
N TRP A 405 10.27 3.01 10.80
CA TRP A 405 10.74 4.02 11.77
C TRP A 405 9.99 5.35 11.66
N ARG A 406 9.66 5.80 10.44
CA ARG A 406 8.82 7.00 10.21
C ARG A 406 7.38 6.76 10.66
N GLN A 407 6.85 5.57 10.38
CA GLN A 407 5.50 5.19 10.83
C GLN A 407 5.40 5.15 12.36
N GLN A 408 6.39 4.56 13.03
CA GLN A 408 6.48 4.49 14.49
C GLN A 408 6.54 5.89 15.12
N GLN A 409 7.36 6.79 14.56
CA GLN A 409 7.43 8.19 15.00
C GLN A 409 6.06 8.89 14.91
N LEU A 410 5.35 8.74 13.79
CA LEU A 410 4.02 9.31 13.59
C LEU A 410 2.96 8.72 14.54
N LEU A 411 3.15 7.48 15.00
CA LEU A 411 2.31 6.83 16.00
C LEU A 411 2.72 7.17 17.45
N GLY A 412 3.77 7.97 17.65
CA GLY A 412 4.30 8.29 18.99
C GLY A 412 5.02 7.12 19.65
N ARG A 413 5.36 6.06 18.91
CA ARG A 413 6.20 4.95 19.37
C ARG A 413 7.65 5.40 19.24
N THR A 414 8.23 5.87 20.33
CA THR A 414 9.66 6.18 20.37
C THR A 414 10.45 4.88 20.52
N GLY A 415 10.80 4.27 19.40
CA GLY A 415 11.98 3.41 19.33
C GLY A 415 13.23 4.28 19.43
N VAL A 416 14.19 3.90 20.25
CA VAL A 416 15.50 4.57 20.33
C VAL A 416 16.24 4.30 19.02
N PHE A 417 16.01 5.12 18.01
CA PHE A 417 16.82 5.13 16.79
C PHE A 417 17.69 6.38 16.84
N GLY A 418 18.95 6.17 17.23
CA GLY A 418 20.01 7.15 17.03
C GLY A 418 20.28 7.28 15.54
N ARG A 419 20.23 8.51 15.04
CA ARG A 419 20.71 8.89 13.72
C ARG A 419 21.96 9.72 13.86
#